data_AF-A0A061QHC3-F1
#
_entry.id   AF-A0A061QHC3-F1
#
_cell.length_a   1.000
_cell.length_b   1.000
_cell.length_c   1.000
_cell.angle_alpha   90.00
_cell.angle_beta   90.00
_cell.angle_gamma   90.00
#
_symmetry.space_group_name_H-M   'P 1'
#
loop_
_entity.id
_entity.type
_entity.pdbx_description
1 polymer ?
#
loop_
_entity_poly.entity_id
_entity_poly.type
_entity_poly.pdbx_seq_one_letter_code
_entity_poly.pdbx_strand_id
1 'polypeptide(L)'
;MGVITRHADLLKRAFAHDRALVAVIMALGADQARIVGGAVRDALLGRVVSDIDIATSLDPRMVMDRLRAAGMKTVPTGLAHGTITAISGHRPFEITTLRHDVESFGRHALVRFTGDWAADAARRDFTMNALYADLDGRLYDEVGGLEDAQKGRVVFIGDPGQRIAEDALRILRFFRFHAHYGRGEPDRESLQAAIDLADRLDILSVERIRAESLKLLAAADPCPVMMLMDRGGILAHILPEKVPDPEFGVLRRLIARETSLGIGDPLRRLAAVIRVGARAHVGARLKCSGAEQKRLAAMEGPVPACDPPSLGRAAYALGGPTVLDRLLLGDQEMSPSALAAIRDQLDAIAARPRPRFPVSGADLAALGVPAGPQMGEILGLLQKHWVASDFSLSRNALLALAEKQADLKSEKPKPGKNAGDSFDA
;
A
#
# COMPACT_ATOMS: atom_id res chain seq x y z
N MET A 1 14.70 40.12 4.79
CA MET A 1 14.59 40.09 3.31
C MET A 1 14.98 38.74 2.68
N GLY A 2 15.89 37.92 3.23
CA GLY A 2 16.34 36.68 2.56
C GLY A 2 15.41 35.46 2.56
N VAL A 3 14.50 35.32 3.54
CA VAL A 3 13.64 34.11 3.68
C VAL A 3 12.46 34.12 2.70
N ILE A 4 11.80 35.28 2.53
CA ILE A 4 10.66 35.43 1.60
C ILE A 4 11.11 35.20 0.15
N THR A 5 12.26 35.76 -0.24
CA THR A 5 12.84 35.54 -1.57
C THR A 5 13.15 34.06 -1.82
N ARG A 6 13.69 33.35 -0.82
CA ARG A 6 14.01 31.92 -0.94
C ARG A 6 12.77 31.05 -1.19
N HIS A 7 11.65 31.31 -0.51
CA HIS A 7 10.42 30.54 -0.73
C HIS A 7 9.83 30.78 -2.12
N ALA A 8 9.79 32.04 -2.57
CA ALA A 8 9.32 32.38 -3.91
C ALA A 8 10.14 31.67 -5.00
N ASP A 9 11.47 31.62 -4.85
CA ASP A 9 12.33 30.93 -5.80
C ASP A 9 12.14 29.41 -5.80
N LEU A 10 11.86 28.79 -4.65
CA LEU A 10 11.55 27.36 -4.57
C LEU A 10 10.23 27.04 -5.26
N LEU A 11 9.18 27.82 -4.98
CA LEU A 11 7.85 27.63 -5.56
C LEU A 11 7.85 27.88 -7.08
N LYS A 12 8.54 28.94 -7.55
CA LYS A 12 8.69 29.19 -9.00
C LYS A 12 9.41 28.04 -9.69
N ARG A 13 10.51 27.56 -9.12
CA ARG A 13 11.25 26.42 -9.68
C ARG A 13 10.39 25.16 -9.73
N ALA A 14 9.55 24.93 -8.73
CA ALA A 14 8.67 23.77 -8.68
C ALA A 14 7.53 23.84 -9.71
N PHE A 15 6.95 25.02 -9.95
CA PHE A 15 5.66 25.13 -10.65
C PHE A 15 5.69 25.94 -11.94
N ALA A 16 6.47 27.02 -12.02
CA ALA A 16 6.39 27.97 -13.14
C ALA A 16 6.91 27.42 -14.47
N HIS A 17 7.73 26.36 -14.43
CA HIS A 17 8.26 25.70 -15.64
C HIS A 17 7.38 24.55 -16.14
N ASP A 18 6.38 24.13 -15.36
CA ASP A 18 5.44 23.10 -15.78
C ASP A 18 4.38 23.71 -16.72
N ARG A 19 4.61 23.57 -18.04
CA ARG A 19 3.71 24.11 -19.08
C ARG A 19 2.28 23.60 -18.96
N ALA A 20 2.07 22.37 -18.50
CA ALA A 20 0.73 21.79 -18.40
C ALA A 20 -0.03 22.41 -17.22
N LEU A 21 0.64 22.57 -16.08
CA LEU A 21 0.10 23.27 -14.91
C LEU A 21 -0.19 24.74 -15.22
N VAL A 22 0.76 25.44 -15.86
CA VAL A 22 0.60 26.85 -16.23
C VAL A 22 -0.61 27.02 -17.15
N ALA A 23 -0.80 26.14 -18.13
CA ALA A 23 -1.97 26.18 -19.00
C ALA A 23 -3.29 26.02 -18.23
N VAL A 24 -3.34 25.14 -17.23
CA VAL A 24 -4.53 24.96 -16.37
C VAL A 24 -4.81 26.22 -15.56
N ILE A 25 -3.82 26.75 -14.85
CA ILE A 25 -4.00 27.95 -14.00
C ILE A 25 -4.38 29.17 -14.86
N MET A 26 -3.74 29.37 -16.01
CA MET A 26 -4.06 30.49 -16.90
C MET A 26 -5.46 30.37 -17.50
N ALA A 27 -5.93 29.16 -17.83
CA ALA A 27 -7.31 28.96 -18.29
C ALA A 27 -8.34 29.30 -17.21
N LEU A 28 -8.05 29.00 -15.94
CA LEU A 28 -8.92 29.35 -14.82
C LEU A 28 -8.84 30.85 -14.47
N GLY A 29 -7.71 31.49 -14.76
CA GLY A 29 -7.38 32.85 -14.33
C GLY A 29 -6.40 32.82 -13.16
N ALA A 30 -5.26 33.49 -13.32
CA ALA A 30 -4.15 33.42 -12.36
C ALA A 30 -4.49 33.93 -10.95
N ASP A 31 -5.48 34.83 -10.84
CA ASP A 31 -6.01 35.35 -9.58
C ASP A 31 -7.06 34.44 -8.94
N GLN A 32 -7.66 33.53 -9.72
CA GLN A 32 -8.76 32.66 -9.31
C GLN A 32 -8.32 31.24 -8.96
N ALA A 33 -7.06 30.86 -9.21
CA ALA A 33 -6.57 29.51 -9.00
C ALA A 33 -5.18 29.51 -8.33
N ARG A 34 -5.00 28.62 -7.35
CA ARG A 34 -3.74 28.44 -6.63
C ARG A 34 -3.41 26.96 -6.51
N ILE A 35 -2.12 26.63 -6.55
CA ILE A 35 -1.63 25.32 -6.13
C ILE A 35 -1.85 25.21 -4.62
N VAL A 36 -2.24 24.04 -4.12
CA VAL A 36 -2.62 23.87 -2.71
C VAL A 36 -2.05 22.61 -2.07
N GLY A 37 -1.82 22.69 -0.76
CA GLY A 37 -1.63 21.54 0.12
C GLY A 37 -0.27 20.87 -0.01
N GLY A 38 -0.29 19.55 -0.22
CA GLY A 38 0.92 18.73 -0.17
C GLY A 38 1.98 19.16 -1.18
N ALA A 39 1.58 19.56 -2.38
CA ALA A 39 2.49 20.07 -3.40
C ALA A 39 3.27 21.30 -2.93
N VAL A 40 2.58 22.27 -2.33
CA VAL A 40 3.19 23.51 -1.82
C VAL A 40 4.15 23.20 -0.67
N ARG A 41 3.72 22.37 0.28
CA ARG A 41 4.55 21.91 1.39
C ARG A 41 5.82 21.22 0.89
N ASP A 42 5.68 20.25 -0.01
CA ASP A 42 6.80 19.45 -0.48
C ASP A 42 7.80 20.28 -1.29
N ALA A 43 7.32 21.21 -2.13
CA ALA A 43 8.17 22.17 -2.82
C ALA A 43 8.98 23.05 -1.85
N LEU A 44 8.35 23.56 -0.79
CA LEU A 44 9.01 24.40 0.22
C LEU A 44 10.03 23.62 1.07
N LEU A 45 9.79 22.32 1.29
CA LEU A 45 10.71 21.42 1.99
C LEU A 45 11.79 20.81 1.07
N GLY A 46 11.81 21.16 -0.22
CA GLY A 46 12.77 20.61 -1.19
C GLY A 46 12.57 19.13 -1.48
N ARG A 47 11.34 18.61 -1.29
CA ARG A 47 10.94 17.25 -1.61
C ARG A 47 10.43 17.17 -3.06
N VAL A 48 10.43 15.96 -3.62
CA VAL A 48 9.84 15.69 -4.93
C VAL A 48 8.33 15.91 -4.84
N VAL A 49 7.79 16.73 -5.74
CA VAL A 49 6.34 16.95 -5.88
C VAL A 49 5.80 15.90 -6.86
N SER A 50 4.87 15.05 -6.40
CA SER A 50 4.24 14.02 -7.24
C SER A 50 2.84 14.42 -7.70
N ASP A 51 2.01 14.93 -6.78
CA ASP A 51 0.59 15.19 -6.97
C ASP A 51 0.31 16.68 -6.76
N ILE A 52 -0.17 17.35 -7.81
CA ILE A 52 -0.48 18.79 -7.80
C ILE A 52 -1.99 18.98 -7.77
N ASP A 53 -2.47 19.45 -6.63
CA ASP A 53 -3.84 19.87 -6.44
C ASP A 53 -3.97 21.38 -6.65
N ILE A 54 -5.09 21.80 -7.24
CA ILE A 54 -5.42 23.19 -7.52
C ILE A 54 -6.71 23.54 -6.78
N ALA A 55 -6.68 24.64 -6.03
CA ALA A 55 -7.87 25.24 -5.44
C ALA A 55 -8.31 26.45 -6.28
N THR A 56 -9.62 26.65 -6.44
CA THR A 56 -10.14 27.78 -7.21
C THR A 56 -11.40 28.40 -6.61
N SER A 57 -11.52 29.72 -6.67
CA SER A 57 -12.73 30.47 -6.28
C SER A 57 -13.87 30.37 -7.28
N LEU A 58 -13.66 29.72 -8.44
CA LEU A 58 -14.68 29.53 -9.46
C LEU A 58 -15.63 28.38 -9.11
N ASP A 59 -16.92 28.56 -9.43
CA ASP A 59 -17.91 27.48 -9.38
C ASP A 59 -17.52 26.31 -10.32
N PRO A 60 -17.80 25.04 -9.97
CA PRO A 60 -17.43 23.90 -10.79
C PRO A 60 -17.91 23.98 -12.25
N ARG A 61 -19.08 24.58 -12.52
CA ARG A 61 -19.56 24.75 -13.91
C ARG A 61 -18.65 25.69 -14.69
N MET A 62 -18.29 26.83 -14.08
CA MET A 62 -17.37 27.80 -14.67
C MET A 62 -15.97 27.21 -14.89
N VAL A 63 -15.49 26.38 -13.95
CA VAL A 63 -14.23 25.63 -14.12
C VAL A 63 -14.28 24.77 -15.38
N MET A 64 -15.33 23.96 -15.56
CA MET A 64 -15.48 23.12 -16.76
C MET A 64 -15.54 23.94 -18.04
N ASP A 65 -16.31 25.05 -18.05
CA ASP A 65 -16.49 25.89 -19.23
C ASP A 65 -15.18 26.56 -19.65
N ARG A 66 -14.42 27.12 -18.70
CA ARG A 66 -13.11 27.74 -18.97
C ARG A 66 -12.08 26.74 -19.47
N LEU A 67 -12.02 25.55 -18.87
CA LEU A 67 -11.08 24.51 -19.30
C LEU A 67 -11.41 23.99 -20.71
N ARG A 68 -12.70 23.80 -21.03
CA ARG A 68 -13.14 23.40 -22.37
C ARG A 68 -12.86 24.48 -23.40
N ALA A 69 -13.10 25.74 -23.07
CA ALA A 69 -12.76 26.87 -23.93
C ALA A 69 -11.25 26.94 -24.24
N ALA A 70 -10.41 26.51 -23.29
CA ALA A 70 -8.97 26.36 -23.47
C ALA A 70 -8.55 25.02 -24.13
N GLY A 71 -9.49 24.22 -24.62
CA GLY A 71 -9.23 22.97 -25.33
C GLY A 71 -8.84 21.78 -24.43
N MET A 72 -9.04 21.88 -23.12
CA MET A 72 -8.71 20.79 -22.18
C MET A 72 -9.89 19.86 -21.94
N LYS A 73 -9.60 18.56 -21.84
CA LYS A 73 -10.59 17.55 -21.44
C LYS A 73 -10.86 17.67 -19.94
N THR A 74 -12.13 17.75 -19.57
CA THR A 74 -12.61 17.79 -18.17
C THR A 74 -13.30 16.49 -17.80
N VAL A 75 -12.99 15.93 -16.65
CA VAL A 75 -13.66 14.75 -16.08
C VAL A 75 -14.28 15.16 -14.73
N PRO A 76 -15.61 15.04 -14.54
CA PRO A 76 -16.27 15.38 -13.28
C PRO A 76 -16.07 14.26 -12.25
N THR A 77 -14.88 14.22 -11.64
CA THR A 77 -14.46 13.15 -10.71
C THR A 77 -15.10 13.24 -9.33
N GLY A 78 -15.52 14.43 -8.91
CA GLY A 78 -16.13 14.66 -7.59
C GLY A 78 -17.03 15.89 -7.57
N LEU A 79 -17.88 16.07 -8.58
CA LEU A 79 -18.67 17.29 -8.79
C LEU A 79 -19.52 17.71 -7.58
N ALA A 80 -20.09 16.73 -6.85
CA ALA A 80 -20.86 16.97 -5.63
C ALA A 80 -20.03 17.65 -4.52
N HIS A 81 -18.71 17.49 -4.53
CA HIS A 81 -17.78 18.13 -3.61
C HIS A 81 -16.98 19.26 -4.28
N GLY A 82 -17.30 19.60 -5.54
CA GLY A 82 -16.63 20.64 -6.31
C GLY A 82 -15.29 20.26 -6.92
N THR A 83 -14.99 18.96 -7.05
CA THR A 83 -13.74 18.49 -7.66
C THR A 83 -13.95 18.09 -9.13
N ILE A 84 -13.10 18.62 -10.00
CA ILE A 84 -13.03 18.37 -11.44
C ILE A 84 -11.59 18.04 -11.79
N THR A 85 -11.38 17.01 -12.60
CA THR A 85 -10.05 16.69 -13.12
C THR A 85 -9.90 17.26 -14.53
N ALA A 86 -8.89 18.10 -14.74
CA ALA A 86 -8.47 18.56 -16.07
C ALA A 86 -7.35 17.67 -16.62
N ILE A 87 -7.36 17.38 -17.91
CA ILE A 87 -6.23 16.71 -18.60
C ILE A 87 -5.46 17.75 -19.40
N SER A 88 -4.21 17.99 -19.01
CA SER A 88 -3.29 18.93 -19.68
C SER A 88 -1.93 18.26 -19.87
N GLY A 89 -1.38 18.30 -21.09
CA GLY A 89 -0.11 17.62 -21.41
C GLY A 89 -0.11 16.12 -21.07
N HIS A 90 -1.22 15.43 -21.32
CA HIS A 90 -1.47 14.02 -20.95
C HIS A 90 -1.40 13.71 -19.44
N ARG A 91 -1.40 14.73 -18.57
CA ARG A 91 -1.43 14.57 -17.11
C ARG A 91 -2.74 15.06 -16.51
N PRO A 92 -3.28 14.36 -15.49
CA PRO A 92 -4.43 14.83 -14.75
C PRO A 92 -4.03 15.89 -13.72
N PHE A 93 -4.88 16.91 -13.55
CA PHE A 93 -4.81 17.90 -12.48
C PHE A 93 -6.14 17.95 -11.76
N GLU A 94 -6.15 17.71 -10.45
CA GLU A 94 -7.35 17.82 -9.63
C GLU A 94 -7.58 19.29 -9.24
N ILE A 95 -8.73 19.82 -9.64
CA ILE A 95 -9.14 21.20 -9.38
C ILE A 95 -10.36 21.13 -8.47
N THR A 96 -10.26 21.75 -7.29
CA THR A 96 -11.35 21.78 -6.32
C THR A 96 -11.78 23.21 -6.06
N THR A 97 -13.08 23.47 -6.25
CA THR A 97 -13.66 24.75 -5.87
C THR A 97 -13.57 24.95 -4.36
N LEU A 98 -13.16 26.14 -3.93
CA LEU A 98 -13.11 26.55 -2.53
C LEU A 98 -14.48 26.30 -1.87
N ARG A 99 -14.46 25.74 -0.68
CA ARG A 99 -15.68 25.36 0.04
C ARG A 99 -15.50 25.51 1.54
N HIS A 100 -16.63 25.61 2.24
CA HIS A 100 -16.72 25.36 3.68
C HIS A 100 -17.73 24.25 3.93
N ASP A 101 -17.51 23.50 5.00
CA ASP A 101 -18.37 22.40 5.40
C ASP A 101 -19.56 22.99 6.19
N VAL A 102 -20.78 22.69 5.77
CA VAL A 102 -22.03 23.20 6.38
C VAL A 102 -22.56 22.20 7.41
N GLU A 103 -22.49 20.91 7.08
CA GLU A 103 -22.73 19.80 8.00
C GLU A 103 -21.61 18.78 7.83
N SER A 104 -20.94 18.46 8.93
CA SER A 104 -19.75 17.61 8.94
C SER A 104 -20.07 16.27 9.60
N PHE A 105 -20.67 15.34 8.85
CA PHE A 105 -20.89 13.97 9.30
C PHE A 105 -20.14 12.97 8.40
N GLY A 106 -18.91 12.63 8.78
CA GLY A 106 -18.10 11.62 8.11
C GLY A 106 -17.85 11.94 6.63
N ARG A 107 -18.16 10.99 5.73
CA ARG A 107 -17.95 11.16 4.27
C ARG A 107 -19.04 11.98 3.56
N HIS A 108 -20.15 12.26 4.23
CA HIS A 108 -21.32 12.92 3.63
C HIS A 108 -21.39 14.40 4.03
N ALA A 109 -20.25 15.09 3.95
CA ALA A 109 -20.24 16.52 4.24
C ALA A 109 -21.04 17.29 3.18
N LEU A 110 -22.04 18.06 3.62
CA LEU A 110 -22.71 19.04 2.77
C LEU A 110 -21.76 20.23 2.63
N VAL A 111 -21.32 20.50 1.41
CA VAL A 111 -20.38 21.60 1.14
C VAL A 111 -21.10 22.78 0.53
N ARG A 112 -20.70 23.99 0.92
CA ARG A 112 -21.09 25.22 0.23
C ARG A 112 -19.85 25.88 -0.36
N PHE A 113 -19.88 26.15 -1.66
CA PHE A 113 -18.80 26.83 -2.35
C PHE A 113 -18.66 28.28 -1.85
N THR A 114 -17.44 28.78 -1.83
CA THR A 114 -17.10 30.12 -1.32
C THR A 114 -16.00 30.75 -2.17
N GLY A 115 -15.89 32.08 -2.14
CA GLY A 115 -14.72 32.79 -2.69
C GLY A 115 -13.64 33.06 -1.64
N ASP A 116 -13.88 32.65 -0.38
CA ASP A 116 -13.01 32.93 0.76
C ASP A 116 -11.93 31.83 0.94
N TRP A 117 -10.69 32.21 0.71
CA TRP A 117 -9.51 31.36 0.88
C TRP A 117 -9.24 31.00 2.33
N ALA A 118 -9.52 31.90 3.28
CA ALA A 118 -9.34 31.64 4.70
C ALA A 118 -10.34 30.59 5.20
N ALA A 119 -11.59 30.64 4.70
CA ALA A 119 -12.58 29.61 4.98
C ALA A 119 -12.18 28.23 4.43
N ASP A 120 -11.60 28.16 3.22
CA ASP A 120 -11.08 26.88 2.69
C ASP A 120 -9.89 26.35 3.49
N ALA A 121 -8.98 27.24 3.93
CA ALA A 121 -7.86 26.89 4.79
C ALA A 121 -8.35 26.32 6.13
N ALA A 122 -9.32 26.98 6.77
CA ALA A 122 -9.86 26.59 8.07
C ALA A 122 -10.46 25.18 8.09
N ARG A 123 -11.12 24.76 7.00
CA ARG A 123 -11.73 23.41 6.91
C ARG A 123 -10.74 22.27 6.61
N ARG A 124 -9.47 22.55 6.32
CA ARG A 124 -8.47 21.49 6.10
C ARG A 124 -8.11 20.80 7.41
N ASP A 125 -7.48 19.64 7.31
CA ASP A 125 -7.17 18.81 8.48
C ASP A 125 -5.99 19.37 9.28
N PHE A 126 -4.85 19.60 8.63
CA PHE A 126 -3.61 20.00 9.28
C PHE A 126 -3.06 21.31 8.70
N THR A 127 -2.45 22.12 9.57
CA THR A 127 -1.85 23.43 9.23
C THR A 127 -0.91 23.30 8.03
N MET A 128 0.01 22.33 8.07
CA MET A 128 0.99 22.07 7.00
C MET A 128 0.40 21.69 5.63
N ASN A 129 -0.90 21.37 5.56
CA ASN A 129 -1.62 21.05 4.32
C ASN A 129 -2.56 22.17 3.86
N ALA A 130 -2.58 23.30 4.56
CA ALA A 130 -3.37 24.49 4.22
C ALA A 130 -2.48 25.62 3.69
N LEU A 131 -1.49 25.25 2.89
CA LEU A 131 -0.58 26.16 2.18
C LEU A 131 -1.02 26.33 0.73
N TYR A 132 -0.96 27.55 0.22
CA TYR A 132 -1.33 27.86 -1.16
C TYR A 132 -0.23 28.67 -1.85
N ALA A 133 -0.03 28.43 -3.14
CA ALA A 133 0.94 29.18 -3.93
C ALA A 133 0.37 29.55 -5.30
N ASP A 134 0.75 30.73 -5.80
CA ASP A 134 0.54 31.11 -7.20
C ASP A 134 1.78 30.77 -8.06
N LEU A 135 1.66 30.99 -9.37
CA LEU A 135 2.75 30.76 -10.33
C LEU A 135 3.92 31.76 -10.16
N ASP A 136 3.67 32.90 -9.53
CA ASP A 136 4.68 33.90 -9.18
C ASP A 136 5.41 33.55 -7.89
N GLY A 137 5.14 32.38 -7.30
CA GLY A 137 5.78 31.89 -6.09
C GLY A 137 5.35 32.63 -4.82
N ARG A 138 4.26 33.41 -4.86
CA ARG A 138 3.69 34.00 -3.66
C ARG A 138 3.04 32.91 -2.82
N LEU A 139 3.47 32.81 -1.58
CA LEU A 139 2.88 31.91 -0.58
C LEU A 139 1.73 32.60 0.14
N TYR A 140 0.64 31.86 0.35
CA TYR A 140 -0.47 32.22 1.21
C TYR A 140 -0.60 31.15 2.31
N ASP A 141 -0.52 31.60 3.56
CA ASP A 141 -0.53 30.77 4.75
C ASP A 141 -1.34 31.46 5.84
N GLU A 142 -2.63 31.12 5.91
CA GLU A 142 -3.59 31.75 6.83
C GLU A 142 -3.57 31.10 8.23
N VAL A 143 -2.88 29.96 8.39
CA VAL A 143 -2.96 29.10 9.58
C VAL A 143 -1.61 28.69 10.16
N GLY A 144 -0.51 29.30 9.71
CA GLY A 144 0.84 29.02 10.20
C GLY A 144 1.43 27.68 9.76
N GLY A 145 0.93 27.13 8.65
CA GLY A 145 1.32 25.81 8.14
C GLY A 145 2.79 25.68 7.74
N LEU A 146 3.44 26.77 7.33
CA LEU A 146 4.84 26.73 6.91
C LEU A 146 5.76 26.45 8.08
N GLU A 147 5.53 27.11 9.21
CA GLU A 147 6.34 26.94 10.40
C GLU A 147 6.24 25.51 10.93
N ASP A 148 5.02 24.98 10.98
CA ASP A 148 4.77 23.58 11.37
C ASP A 148 5.41 22.59 10.38
N ALA A 149 5.29 22.83 9.07
CA ALA A 149 5.95 22.01 8.06
C ALA A 149 7.48 21.98 8.22
N GLN A 150 8.11 23.13 8.45
CA GLN A 150 9.56 23.24 8.63
C GLN A 150 10.05 22.53 9.90
N LYS A 151 9.26 22.61 10.98
CA LYS A 151 9.54 21.91 12.24
C LYS A 151 9.17 20.43 12.22
N GLY A 152 8.39 19.98 11.22
CA GLY A 152 7.86 18.62 11.18
C GLY A 152 6.76 18.39 12.23
N ARG A 153 5.98 19.43 12.56
CA ARG A 153 4.83 19.34 13.46
C ARG A 153 3.56 19.09 12.66
N VAL A 154 2.79 18.08 13.04
CA VAL A 154 1.48 17.80 12.46
C VAL A 154 0.44 18.29 13.45
N VAL A 155 -0.21 19.41 13.14
CA VAL A 155 -1.13 20.12 14.04
C VAL A 155 -2.47 20.29 13.34
N PHE A 156 -3.56 19.97 14.03
CA PHE A 156 -4.91 20.20 13.52
C PHE A 156 -5.19 21.70 13.35
N ILE A 157 -6.03 22.04 12.37
CA ILE A 157 -6.55 23.40 12.24
C ILE A 157 -7.77 23.55 13.15
N GLY A 158 -7.69 24.43 14.15
CA GLY A 158 -8.73 24.57 15.17
C GLY A 158 -8.65 23.46 16.24
N ASP A 159 -9.77 23.22 16.93
CA ASP A 159 -9.85 22.24 18.04
C ASP A 159 -9.75 20.78 17.51
N PRO A 160 -8.71 20.00 17.89
CA PRO A 160 -8.53 18.64 17.42
C PRO A 160 -9.72 17.71 17.69
N GLY A 161 -10.39 17.86 18.83
CA GLY A 161 -11.53 17.05 19.23
C GLY A 161 -12.72 17.26 18.29
N GLN A 162 -13.08 18.51 18.01
CA GLN A 162 -14.08 18.88 17.02
C GLN A 162 -13.70 18.35 15.64
N ARG A 163 -12.44 18.54 15.23
CA ARG A 163 -12.00 18.05 13.91
C ARG A 163 -12.12 16.52 13.81
N ILE A 164 -11.81 15.77 14.85
CA ILE A 164 -11.97 14.30 14.85
C ILE A 164 -13.45 13.90 14.88
N ALA A 165 -14.30 14.62 15.61
CA ALA A 165 -15.73 14.38 15.66
C ALA A 165 -16.41 14.53 14.27
N GLU A 166 -15.93 15.47 13.45
CA GLU A 166 -16.39 15.66 12.06
C GLU A 166 -16.08 14.44 11.17
N ASP A 167 -14.86 13.89 11.27
CA ASP A 167 -14.43 12.70 10.54
C ASP A 167 -13.31 11.97 11.27
N ALA A 168 -13.64 10.85 11.90
CA ALA A 168 -12.71 10.04 12.68
C ALA A 168 -11.51 9.52 11.87
N LEU A 169 -11.59 9.49 10.52
CA LEU A 169 -10.45 9.12 9.68
C LEU A 169 -9.23 10.05 9.91
N ARG A 170 -9.48 11.27 10.39
CA ARG A 170 -8.43 12.24 10.73
C ARG A 170 -7.46 11.74 11.81
N ILE A 171 -7.88 10.82 12.67
CA ILE A 171 -6.97 10.11 13.60
C ILE A 171 -5.90 9.34 12.81
N LEU A 172 -6.30 8.49 11.86
CA LEU A 172 -5.35 7.73 11.04
C LEU A 172 -4.51 8.62 10.14
N ARG A 173 -5.11 9.71 9.62
CA ARG A 173 -4.37 10.71 8.84
C ARG A 173 -3.31 11.39 9.70
N PHE A 174 -3.59 11.76 10.94
CA PHE A 174 -2.62 12.36 11.87
C PHE A 174 -1.40 11.45 12.02
N PHE A 175 -1.59 10.18 12.35
CA PHE A 175 -0.49 9.22 12.46
C PHE A 175 0.24 9.02 11.12
N ARG A 176 -0.49 8.92 10.00
CA ARG A 176 0.13 8.84 8.67
C ARG A 176 1.02 10.06 8.40
N PHE A 177 0.51 11.26 8.58
CA PHE A 177 1.27 12.48 8.33
C PHE A 177 2.48 12.56 9.27
N HIS A 178 2.31 12.17 10.53
CA HIS A 178 3.43 12.11 11.47
C HIS A 178 4.50 11.08 11.03
N ALA A 179 4.11 9.93 10.45
CA ALA A 179 5.07 8.96 9.92
C ALA A 179 5.88 9.48 8.72
N HIS A 180 5.28 10.35 7.89
CA HIS A 180 5.93 10.87 6.66
C HIS A 180 6.67 12.19 6.85
N TYR A 181 6.20 13.04 7.77
CA TYR A 181 6.65 14.42 7.93
C TYR A 181 6.99 14.79 9.37
N GLY A 182 6.54 13.99 10.34
CA GLY A 182 6.77 14.22 11.76
C GLY A 182 8.25 14.22 12.12
N ARG A 183 8.65 15.13 13.01
CA ARG A 183 9.98 15.15 13.62
C ARG A 183 9.85 15.31 15.13
N GLY A 184 10.52 14.44 15.87
CA GLY A 184 10.43 14.42 17.33
C GLY A 184 9.05 13.98 17.81
N GLU A 185 8.69 14.42 19.01
CA GLU A 185 7.41 14.06 19.62
C GLU A 185 6.21 14.69 18.86
N PRO A 186 5.10 13.96 18.70
CA PRO A 186 3.88 14.50 18.14
C PRO A 186 3.34 15.69 18.95
N ASP A 187 2.51 16.50 18.29
CA ASP A 187 1.77 17.56 18.96
C ASP A 187 0.87 16.97 20.06
N ARG A 188 1.01 17.46 21.29
CA ARG A 188 0.41 16.84 22.48
C ARG A 188 -1.12 16.89 22.44
N GLU A 189 -1.68 18.02 22.04
CA GLU A 189 -3.13 18.21 21.99
C GLU A 189 -3.75 17.32 20.90
N SER A 190 -3.13 17.31 19.71
CA SER A 190 -3.55 16.46 18.60
C SER A 190 -3.48 14.97 18.94
N LEU A 191 -2.39 14.55 19.62
CA LEU A 191 -2.21 13.17 20.06
C LEU A 191 -3.23 12.78 21.13
N GLN A 192 -3.44 13.63 22.14
CA GLN A 192 -4.39 13.34 23.22
C GLN A 192 -5.81 13.20 22.68
N ALA A 193 -6.25 14.12 21.82
CA ALA A 193 -7.56 14.04 21.19
C ALA A 193 -7.73 12.78 20.33
N ALA A 194 -6.67 12.35 19.64
CA ALA A 194 -6.67 11.11 18.86
C ALA A 194 -6.81 9.85 19.73
N ILE A 195 -6.22 9.84 20.93
CA ILE A 195 -6.34 8.76 21.91
C ILE A 195 -7.74 8.77 22.55
N ASP A 196 -8.21 9.93 22.99
CA ASP A 196 -9.50 10.06 23.68
C ASP A 196 -10.69 9.69 22.81
N LEU A 197 -10.57 9.85 21.48
CA LEU A 197 -11.61 9.57 20.49
C LEU A 197 -11.30 8.34 19.62
N ALA A 198 -10.42 7.45 20.09
CA ALA A 198 -10.00 6.26 19.33
C ALA A 198 -11.18 5.31 19.00
N ASP A 199 -12.18 5.24 19.87
CA ASP A 199 -13.43 4.46 19.69
C ASP A 199 -14.21 4.87 18.43
N ARG A 200 -14.06 6.13 17.99
CA ARG A 200 -14.67 6.64 16.76
C ARG A 200 -14.11 5.99 15.50
N LEU A 201 -13.00 5.27 15.57
CA LEU A 201 -12.48 4.49 14.44
C LEU A 201 -13.41 3.31 14.08
N ASP A 202 -14.17 2.78 15.04
CA ASP A 202 -15.00 1.58 14.85
C ASP A 202 -16.17 1.81 13.89
N ILE A 203 -16.59 3.07 13.71
CA ILE A 203 -17.65 3.44 12.75
C ILE A 203 -17.14 3.65 11.31
N LEU A 204 -15.82 3.64 11.09
CA LEU A 204 -15.25 3.86 9.77
C LEU A 204 -15.36 2.61 8.89
N SER A 205 -15.59 2.82 7.60
CA SER A 205 -15.48 1.74 6.62
C SER A 205 -14.05 1.18 6.58
N VAL A 206 -13.92 -0.14 6.57
CA VAL A 206 -12.64 -0.85 6.52
C VAL A 206 -11.78 -0.47 5.31
N GLU A 207 -12.37 -0.08 4.18
CA GLU A 207 -11.64 0.40 3.00
C GLU A 207 -10.86 1.69 3.28
N ARG A 208 -11.46 2.63 4.02
CA ARG A 208 -10.81 3.89 4.42
C ARG A 208 -9.70 3.64 5.43
N ILE A 209 -9.95 2.75 6.40
CA ILE A 209 -8.93 2.30 7.36
C ILE A 209 -7.75 1.69 6.60
N ARG A 210 -8.00 0.69 5.73
CA ARG A 210 -6.97 0.04 4.90
C ARG A 210 -6.15 1.07 4.12
N ALA A 211 -6.81 2.01 3.44
CA ALA A 211 -6.13 3.00 2.61
C ALA A 211 -5.17 3.87 3.43
N GLU A 212 -5.59 4.34 4.61
CA GLU A 212 -4.72 5.13 5.49
C GLU A 212 -3.62 4.28 6.14
N SER A 213 -3.93 3.05 6.57
CA SER A 213 -2.93 2.12 7.13
C SER A 213 -1.83 1.76 6.14
N LEU A 214 -2.18 1.46 4.88
CA LEU A 214 -1.17 1.16 3.85
C LEU A 214 -0.33 2.40 3.51
N LYS A 215 -0.93 3.60 3.48
CA LYS A 215 -0.15 4.85 3.28
C LYS A 215 0.78 5.14 4.46
N LEU A 216 0.36 4.87 5.69
CA LEU A 216 1.22 4.98 6.88
C LEU A 216 2.40 4.01 6.77
N LEU A 217 2.12 2.74 6.47
CA LEU A 217 3.16 1.71 6.31
C LEU A 217 4.09 1.99 5.12
N ALA A 218 3.70 2.84 4.18
CA ALA A 218 4.57 3.29 3.09
C ALA A 218 5.63 4.34 3.51
N ALA A 219 5.56 4.89 4.73
CA ALA A 219 6.56 5.83 5.23
C ALA A 219 7.97 5.23 5.25
N ALA A 220 9.02 6.06 5.17
CA ALA A 220 10.40 5.57 5.17
C ALA A 220 10.70 4.67 6.38
N ASP A 221 10.26 5.10 7.57
CA ASP A 221 10.25 4.29 8.78
C ASP A 221 8.92 4.49 9.54
N PRO A 222 7.96 3.55 9.43
CA PRO A 222 6.69 3.62 10.16
C PRO A 222 6.80 3.13 11.61
N CYS A 223 7.93 2.53 12.04
CA CYS A 223 8.00 1.84 13.34
C CYS A 223 7.69 2.75 14.54
N PRO A 224 8.27 3.97 14.67
CA PRO A 224 7.99 4.83 15.82
C PRO A 224 6.50 5.19 15.94
N VAL A 225 5.83 5.38 14.80
CA VAL A 225 4.40 5.70 14.77
C VAL A 225 3.54 4.48 15.07
N MET A 226 3.92 3.29 14.60
CA MET A 226 3.23 2.05 14.98
C MET A 226 3.31 1.81 16.49
N MET A 227 4.48 2.02 17.11
CA MET A 227 4.66 1.94 18.56
C MET A 227 3.82 2.98 19.31
N LEU A 228 3.73 4.20 18.78
CA LEU A 228 2.89 5.25 19.34
C LEU A 228 1.40 4.89 19.28
N MET A 229 0.92 4.42 18.11
CA MET A 229 -0.46 3.98 17.93
C MET A 229 -0.79 2.79 18.83
N ASP A 230 0.16 1.89 19.07
CA ASP A 230 -0.03 0.76 19.98
C ASP A 230 -0.20 1.21 21.43
N ARG A 231 0.73 2.05 21.91
CA ARG A 231 0.67 2.63 23.26
C ARG A 231 -0.58 3.46 23.49
N GLY A 232 -1.05 4.17 22.47
CA GLY A 232 -2.28 4.96 22.50
C GLY A 232 -3.57 4.15 22.30
N GLY A 233 -3.51 2.81 22.19
CA GLY A 233 -4.69 1.95 22.00
C GLY A 233 -5.31 2.00 20.60
N ILE A 234 -4.79 2.81 19.69
CA ILE A 234 -5.34 3.03 18.34
C ILE A 234 -5.37 1.73 17.53
N LEU A 235 -4.32 0.90 17.64
CA LEU A 235 -4.25 -0.36 16.89
C LEU A 235 -5.30 -1.38 17.32
N ALA A 236 -5.83 -1.31 18.55
CA ALA A 236 -6.87 -2.22 19.01
C ALA A 236 -8.16 -2.08 18.19
N HIS A 237 -8.47 -0.88 17.70
CA HIS A 237 -9.65 -0.58 16.88
C HIS A 237 -9.49 -1.01 15.42
N ILE A 238 -8.29 -0.85 14.85
CA ILE A 238 -8.08 -1.05 13.40
C ILE A 238 -7.40 -2.38 13.03
N LEU A 239 -6.56 -2.90 13.93
CA LEU A 239 -5.72 -4.08 13.72
C LEU A 239 -5.58 -4.91 15.01
N PRO A 240 -6.69 -5.46 15.54
CA PRO A 240 -6.65 -6.29 16.76
C PRO A 240 -5.81 -7.57 16.57
N GLU A 241 -5.60 -8.03 15.34
CA GLU A 241 -4.76 -9.19 15.02
C GLU A 241 -3.26 -8.86 14.86
N LYS A 242 -2.83 -7.69 15.35
CA LYS A 242 -1.41 -7.31 15.32
C LYS A 242 -0.54 -8.32 16.07
N VAL A 243 0.76 -8.29 15.80
CA VAL A 243 1.74 -9.03 16.59
C VAL A 243 1.73 -8.57 18.06
N PRO A 244 1.89 -9.47 19.04
CA PRO A 244 2.00 -9.12 20.46
C PRO A 244 3.42 -8.65 20.81
N ASP A 245 4.02 -7.84 19.93
CA ASP A 245 5.35 -7.27 20.08
C ASP A 245 5.23 -5.74 20.04
N PRO A 246 5.37 -5.05 21.19
CA PRO A 246 5.19 -3.60 21.26
C PRO A 246 6.29 -2.84 20.50
N GLU A 247 7.43 -3.47 20.22
CA GLU A 247 8.56 -2.87 19.50
C GLU A 247 8.51 -3.12 17.99
N PHE A 248 7.55 -3.91 17.52
CA PHE A 248 7.40 -4.31 16.12
C PHE A 248 8.72 -4.78 15.48
N GLY A 249 9.46 -5.65 16.16
CA GLY A 249 10.81 -6.06 15.78
C GLY A 249 10.90 -6.68 14.38
N VAL A 250 9.85 -7.40 13.94
CA VAL A 250 9.75 -7.93 12.56
C VAL A 250 9.67 -6.79 11.55
N LEU A 251 8.84 -5.77 11.80
CA LEU A 251 8.71 -4.59 10.94
C LEU A 251 10.05 -3.83 10.90
N ARG A 252 10.68 -3.57 12.05
CA ARG A 252 11.96 -2.86 12.12
C ARG A 252 13.06 -3.57 11.32
N ARG A 253 13.18 -4.89 11.45
CA ARG A 253 14.10 -5.68 10.63
C ARG A 253 13.75 -5.61 9.15
N LEU A 254 12.47 -5.72 8.80
CA LEU A 254 12.01 -5.61 7.43
C LEU A 254 12.39 -4.26 6.81
N ILE A 255 12.16 -3.14 7.51
CA ILE A 255 12.52 -1.78 7.04
C ILE A 255 14.02 -1.68 6.77
N ALA A 256 14.88 -2.19 7.66
CA ALA A 256 16.32 -2.17 7.45
C ALA A 256 16.73 -2.96 6.20
N ARG A 257 16.13 -4.15 5.98
CA ARG A 257 16.40 -4.97 4.79
C ARG A 257 15.90 -4.32 3.51
N GLU A 258 14.69 -3.78 3.51
CA GLU A 258 14.12 -3.05 2.38
C GLU A 258 14.95 -1.83 2.01
N THR A 259 15.39 -1.06 3.01
CA THR A 259 16.29 0.08 2.83
C THR A 259 17.60 -0.33 2.17
N SER A 260 18.21 -1.44 2.61
CA SER A 260 19.46 -1.95 2.03
C SER A 260 19.33 -2.37 0.56
N LEU A 261 18.11 -2.70 0.13
CA LEU A 261 17.79 -3.10 -1.25
C LEU A 261 17.21 -1.95 -2.07
N GLY A 262 16.98 -0.77 -1.49
CA GLY A 262 16.32 0.35 -2.17
C GLY A 262 14.87 0.07 -2.58
N ILE A 263 14.17 -0.80 -1.86
CA ILE A 263 12.76 -1.16 -2.13
C ILE A 263 11.87 -0.77 -0.94
N GLY A 264 10.55 -0.84 -1.12
CA GLY A 264 9.57 -0.70 -0.04
C GLY A 264 8.22 -1.24 -0.46
N ASP A 265 7.57 -2.02 0.40
CA ASP A 265 6.26 -2.61 0.10
C ASP A 265 5.30 -2.51 1.30
N PRO A 266 4.27 -1.65 1.22
CA PRO A 266 3.33 -1.47 2.34
C PRO A 266 2.55 -2.74 2.71
N LEU A 267 2.29 -3.64 1.75
CA LEU A 267 1.56 -4.89 2.01
C LEU A 267 2.44 -5.89 2.75
N ARG A 268 3.74 -5.96 2.41
CA ARG A 268 4.72 -6.76 3.16
C ARG A 268 4.93 -6.20 4.57
N ARG A 269 4.97 -4.88 4.72
CA ARG A 269 5.02 -4.22 6.04
C ARG A 269 3.75 -4.48 6.85
N LEU A 270 2.58 -4.52 6.22
CA LEU A 270 1.34 -4.95 6.86
C LEU A 270 1.46 -6.39 7.35
N ALA A 271 2.02 -7.31 6.55
CA ALA A 271 2.27 -8.68 6.98
C ALA A 271 3.26 -8.81 8.16
N ALA A 272 4.20 -7.87 8.29
CA ALA A 272 5.17 -7.82 9.40
C ALA A 272 4.52 -7.44 10.74
N VAL A 273 3.43 -6.68 10.71
CA VAL A 273 2.72 -6.22 11.92
C VAL A 273 1.53 -7.10 12.28
N ILE A 274 1.15 -8.08 11.46
CA ILE A 274 0.06 -9.03 11.71
C ILE A 274 0.63 -10.34 12.27
N ARG A 275 -0.04 -10.93 13.27
CA ARG A 275 0.31 -12.25 13.80
C ARG A 275 0.33 -13.31 12.70
N VAL A 276 1.33 -14.19 12.72
CA VAL A 276 1.40 -15.34 11.79
C VAL A 276 0.15 -16.21 11.96
N GLY A 277 -0.46 -16.63 10.86
CA GLY A 277 -1.71 -17.40 10.81
C GLY A 277 -2.97 -16.52 10.69
N ALA A 278 -2.85 -15.20 10.77
CA ALA A 278 -3.97 -14.28 10.60
C ALA A 278 -3.91 -13.43 9.32
N ARG A 279 -2.84 -13.52 8.52
CA ARG A 279 -2.62 -12.58 7.40
C ARG A 279 -3.70 -12.72 6.32
N ALA A 280 -4.14 -13.94 6.03
CA ALA A 280 -5.23 -14.19 5.10
C ALA A 280 -6.56 -13.59 5.60
N HIS A 281 -6.89 -13.84 6.88
CA HIS A 281 -8.07 -13.30 7.54
C HIS A 281 -8.08 -11.77 7.54
N VAL A 282 -6.97 -11.15 7.94
CA VAL A 282 -6.83 -9.68 7.97
C VAL A 282 -6.94 -9.11 6.56
N GLY A 283 -6.34 -9.76 5.55
CA GLY A 283 -6.48 -9.36 4.15
C GLY A 283 -7.94 -9.34 3.69
N ALA A 284 -8.74 -10.33 4.10
CA ALA A 284 -10.17 -10.37 3.81
C ALA A 284 -10.95 -9.29 4.59
N ARG A 285 -10.70 -9.13 5.90
CA ARG A 285 -11.34 -8.12 6.77
C ARG A 285 -11.11 -6.70 6.27
N LEU A 286 -9.88 -6.39 5.86
CA LEU A 286 -9.50 -5.09 5.31
C LEU A 286 -9.94 -4.90 3.84
N LYS A 287 -10.63 -5.88 3.25
CA LYS A 287 -11.06 -5.87 1.84
C LYS A 287 -9.91 -5.59 0.87
N CYS A 288 -8.76 -6.22 1.12
CA CYS A 288 -7.69 -6.27 0.12
C CYS A 288 -8.19 -6.99 -1.14
N SER A 289 -7.61 -6.67 -2.30
CA SER A 289 -7.90 -7.38 -3.55
C SER A 289 -7.57 -8.87 -3.45
N GLY A 290 -8.17 -9.71 -4.29
CA GLY A 290 -7.91 -11.15 -4.28
C GLY A 290 -6.43 -11.51 -4.50
N ALA A 291 -5.70 -10.69 -5.28
CA ALA A 291 -4.26 -10.85 -5.45
C ALA A 291 -3.47 -10.52 -4.17
N GLU A 292 -3.82 -9.43 -3.49
CA GLU A 292 -3.19 -9.05 -2.21
C GLU A 292 -3.48 -10.08 -1.11
N GLN A 293 -4.72 -10.59 -1.02
CA GLN A 293 -5.09 -11.64 -0.06
C GLN A 293 -4.26 -12.91 -0.27
N LYS A 294 -4.14 -13.37 -1.53
CA LYS A 294 -3.28 -14.53 -1.87
C LYS A 294 -1.82 -14.27 -1.52
N ARG A 295 -1.31 -13.07 -1.79
CA ARG A 295 0.07 -12.70 -1.47
C ARG A 295 0.30 -12.70 0.04
N LEU A 296 -0.58 -12.08 0.83
CA LEU A 296 -0.52 -12.08 2.30
C LEU A 296 -0.51 -13.50 2.88
N ALA A 297 -1.40 -14.37 2.40
CA ALA A 297 -1.42 -15.78 2.80
C ALA A 297 -0.11 -16.50 2.42
N ALA A 298 0.41 -16.24 1.23
CA ALA A 298 1.65 -16.86 0.76
C ALA A 298 2.88 -16.45 1.59
N MET A 299 2.85 -15.33 2.32
CA MET A 299 3.94 -14.90 3.20
C MET A 299 4.07 -15.71 4.50
N GLU A 300 3.07 -16.52 4.89
CA GLU A 300 3.07 -17.24 6.18
C GLU A 300 3.92 -18.52 6.20
N GLY A 301 4.36 -19.01 5.04
CA GLY A 301 5.12 -20.25 4.97
C GLY A 301 6.58 -20.11 5.42
N PRO A 302 7.31 -21.24 5.51
CA PRO A 302 8.68 -21.27 5.98
C PRO A 302 9.60 -20.45 5.06
N VAL A 303 10.64 -19.87 5.66
CA VAL A 303 11.68 -19.16 4.94
C VAL A 303 12.52 -20.16 4.14
N PRO A 304 12.68 -19.98 2.82
CA PRO A 304 13.52 -20.85 2.01
C PRO A 304 15.00 -20.76 2.40
N ALA A 305 15.73 -21.87 2.24
CA ALA A 305 17.19 -21.85 2.31
C ALA A 305 17.77 -20.97 1.19
N CYS A 306 18.86 -20.27 1.51
CA CYS A 306 19.45 -19.23 0.66
C CYS A 306 20.54 -19.75 -0.29
N ASP A 307 20.82 -21.05 -0.31
CA ASP A 307 21.73 -21.63 -1.30
C ASP A 307 21.11 -21.61 -2.71
N PRO A 308 21.93 -21.52 -3.78
CA PRO A 308 21.38 -21.29 -5.10
C PRO A 308 20.36 -22.32 -5.60
N PRO A 309 20.60 -23.65 -5.45
CA PRO A 309 19.61 -24.68 -5.80
C PRO A 309 18.30 -24.55 -5.01
N SER A 310 18.37 -24.29 -3.70
CA SER A 310 17.16 -24.12 -2.88
C SER A 310 16.33 -22.90 -3.29
N LEU A 311 16.98 -21.78 -3.62
CA LEU A 311 16.30 -20.60 -4.15
C LEU A 311 15.63 -20.89 -5.49
N GLY A 312 16.27 -21.63 -6.39
CA GLY A 312 15.69 -22.08 -7.66
C GLY A 312 14.42 -22.90 -7.47
N ARG A 313 14.49 -23.92 -6.60
CA ARG A 313 13.33 -24.76 -6.25
C ARG A 313 12.20 -23.96 -5.59
N ALA A 314 12.53 -23.07 -4.66
CA ALA A 314 11.56 -22.23 -3.98
C ALA A 314 10.89 -21.24 -4.94
N ALA A 315 11.66 -20.60 -5.82
CA ALA A 315 11.14 -19.69 -6.84
C ALA A 315 10.25 -20.43 -7.85
N TYR A 316 10.57 -21.68 -8.21
CA TYR A 316 9.70 -22.51 -9.03
C TYR A 316 8.37 -22.83 -8.33
N ALA A 317 8.38 -23.12 -7.04
CA ALA A 317 7.17 -23.52 -6.30
C ALA A 317 6.28 -22.32 -5.92
N LEU A 318 6.89 -21.20 -5.50
CA LEU A 318 6.20 -20.06 -4.88
C LEU A 318 6.18 -18.81 -5.76
N GLY A 319 7.09 -18.71 -6.73
CA GLY A 319 7.42 -17.47 -7.42
C GLY A 319 8.45 -16.63 -6.66
N GLY A 320 9.35 -15.98 -7.41
CA GLY A 320 10.42 -15.13 -6.87
C GLY A 320 9.94 -14.05 -5.89
N PRO A 321 8.85 -13.30 -6.18
CA PRO A 321 8.34 -12.29 -5.25
C PRO A 321 7.96 -12.86 -3.87
N THR A 322 7.32 -14.04 -3.82
CA THR A 322 6.94 -14.68 -2.56
C THR A 322 8.14 -15.21 -1.79
N VAL A 323 9.15 -15.75 -2.50
CA VAL A 323 10.43 -16.13 -1.87
C VAL A 323 11.07 -14.92 -1.20
N LEU A 324 11.14 -13.79 -1.91
CA LEU A 324 11.68 -12.55 -1.36
C LEU A 324 10.86 -12.05 -0.17
N ASP A 325 9.53 -12.04 -0.25
CA ASP A 325 8.67 -11.62 0.86
C ASP A 325 8.94 -12.44 2.13
N ARG A 326 9.06 -13.77 2.02
CA ARG A 326 9.35 -14.65 3.16
C ARG A 326 10.75 -14.43 3.73
N LEU A 327 11.76 -14.28 2.86
CA LEU A 327 13.13 -14.00 3.28
C LEU A 327 13.21 -12.69 4.06
N LEU A 328 12.57 -11.64 3.55
CA LEU A 328 12.59 -10.32 4.17
C LEU A 328 11.79 -10.25 5.49
N LEU A 329 10.79 -11.11 5.67
CA LEU A 329 10.04 -11.25 6.92
C LEU A 329 10.70 -12.21 7.93
N GLY A 330 11.60 -13.07 7.47
CA GLY A 330 12.27 -14.09 8.28
C GLY A 330 13.14 -13.53 9.41
N ASP A 331 13.47 -14.35 10.38
CA ASP A 331 14.31 -14.01 11.52
C ASP A 331 15.81 -14.26 11.26
N GLN A 332 16.18 -14.91 10.15
CA GLN A 332 17.59 -15.22 9.87
C GLN A 332 18.45 -13.95 9.72
N GLU A 333 19.64 -13.94 10.33
CA GLU A 333 20.57 -12.84 10.14
C GLU A 333 21.11 -12.82 8.71
N MET A 334 21.09 -11.66 8.07
CA MET A 334 21.56 -11.49 6.69
C MET A 334 22.26 -10.14 6.56
N SER A 335 23.47 -10.16 6.01
CA SER A 335 24.16 -8.93 5.64
C SER A 335 23.45 -8.27 4.44
N PRO A 336 23.60 -6.94 4.26
CA PRO A 336 23.14 -6.25 3.05
C PRO A 336 23.66 -6.89 1.75
N SER A 337 24.92 -7.33 1.73
CA SER A 337 25.53 -7.99 0.57
C SER A 337 24.90 -9.35 0.26
N ALA A 338 24.56 -10.15 1.29
CA ALA A 338 23.88 -11.42 1.10
C ALA A 338 22.47 -11.22 0.55
N LEU A 339 21.74 -10.22 1.05
CA LEU A 339 20.40 -9.88 0.53
C LEU A 339 20.44 -9.43 -0.93
N ALA A 340 21.41 -8.58 -1.29
CA ALA A 340 21.61 -8.15 -2.67
C ALA A 340 21.92 -9.34 -3.59
N ALA A 341 22.84 -10.22 -3.18
CA ALA A 341 23.18 -11.42 -3.96
C ALA A 341 21.98 -12.35 -4.18
N ILE A 342 21.14 -12.54 -3.16
CA ILE A 342 19.91 -13.33 -3.29
C ILE A 342 18.92 -12.64 -4.23
N ARG A 343 18.80 -11.31 -4.16
CA ARG A 343 17.95 -10.56 -5.07
C ARG A 343 18.39 -10.74 -6.52
N ASP A 344 19.68 -10.57 -6.80
CA ASP A 344 20.25 -10.78 -8.14
C ASP A 344 20.00 -12.21 -8.63
N GLN A 345 20.12 -13.20 -7.73
CA GLN A 345 19.85 -14.57 -8.08
C GLN A 345 18.38 -14.83 -8.42
N LEU A 346 17.44 -14.25 -7.67
CA LEU A 346 16.01 -14.35 -7.97
C LEU A 346 15.67 -13.68 -9.31
N ASP A 347 16.27 -12.53 -9.61
CA ASP A 347 16.09 -11.84 -10.88
C ASP A 347 16.69 -12.67 -12.03
N ALA A 348 17.85 -13.31 -11.83
CA ALA A 348 18.45 -14.23 -12.79
C ALA A 348 17.60 -15.50 -13.02
N ILE A 349 16.93 -16.03 -11.99
CA ILE A 349 15.98 -17.14 -12.12
C ILE A 349 14.76 -16.70 -12.92
N ALA A 350 14.22 -15.51 -12.64
CA ALA A 350 13.04 -14.98 -13.34
C ALA A 350 13.30 -14.70 -14.83
N ALA A 351 14.53 -14.36 -15.20
CA ALA A 351 14.94 -14.13 -16.58
C ALA A 351 15.06 -15.42 -17.42
N ARG A 352 15.13 -16.59 -16.80
CA ARG A 352 15.26 -17.88 -17.49
C ARG A 352 13.88 -18.48 -17.79
N PRO A 353 13.73 -19.24 -18.91
CA PRO A 353 12.52 -20.00 -19.15
C PRO A 353 12.24 -20.95 -17.98
N ARG A 354 11.02 -20.90 -17.44
CA ARG A 354 10.63 -21.79 -16.34
C ARG A 354 10.78 -23.25 -16.78
N PRO A 355 11.49 -24.09 -16.00
CA PRO A 355 11.62 -25.52 -16.29
C PRO A 355 10.25 -26.16 -16.49
N ARG A 356 10.11 -27.00 -17.53
CA ARG A 356 8.86 -27.73 -17.81
C ARG A 356 8.99 -29.16 -17.31
N PHE A 357 8.03 -29.60 -16.51
CA PHE A 357 7.98 -30.97 -16.03
C PHE A 357 7.82 -31.93 -17.23
N PRO A 358 8.70 -32.94 -17.40
CA PRO A 358 8.80 -33.68 -18.66
C PRO A 358 7.86 -34.89 -18.77
N VAL A 359 7.01 -35.13 -17.76
CA VAL A 359 6.07 -36.27 -17.73
C VAL A 359 4.62 -35.78 -17.70
N SER A 360 3.75 -36.45 -18.44
CA SER A 360 2.32 -36.17 -18.57
C SER A 360 1.46 -37.35 -18.12
N GLY A 361 0.14 -37.11 -17.95
CA GLY A 361 -0.81 -38.19 -17.65
C GLY A 361 -0.91 -39.25 -18.76
N ALA A 362 -0.71 -38.86 -20.02
CA ALA A 362 -0.68 -39.79 -21.15
C ALA A 362 0.48 -40.79 -21.02
N ASP A 363 1.62 -40.34 -20.50
CA ASP A 363 2.78 -41.21 -20.27
C ASP A 363 2.48 -42.26 -19.19
N LEU A 364 1.76 -41.88 -18.13
CA LEU A 364 1.34 -42.81 -17.08
C LEU A 364 0.24 -43.76 -17.55
N ALA A 365 -0.66 -43.31 -18.43
CA ALA A 365 -1.68 -44.16 -19.03
C ALA A 365 -1.05 -45.26 -19.90
N ALA A 366 0.03 -44.94 -20.64
CA ALA A 366 0.80 -45.93 -21.40
C ALA A 366 1.49 -46.97 -20.51
N LEU A 367 1.77 -46.64 -19.24
CA LEU A 367 2.28 -47.55 -18.21
C LEU A 367 1.16 -48.32 -17.47
N GLY A 368 -0.10 -48.21 -17.92
CA GLY A 368 -1.23 -48.93 -17.32
C GLY A 368 -1.84 -48.25 -16.09
N VAL A 369 -1.45 -47.02 -15.73
CA VAL A 369 -2.07 -46.29 -14.62
C VAL A 369 -3.42 -45.71 -15.08
N PRO A 370 -4.55 -46.07 -14.44
CA PRO A 370 -5.87 -45.57 -14.84
C PRO A 370 -6.01 -44.08 -14.53
N ALA A 371 -6.76 -43.37 -15.37
CA ALA A 371 -7.11 -41.98 -15.13
C ALA A 371 -7.93 -41.84 -13.84
N GLY A 372 -7.52 -40.90 -12.98
CA GLY A 372 -8.19 -40.67 -11.69
C GLY A 372 -7.26 -40.06 -10.64
N PRO A 373 -7.71 -39.95 -9.37
CA PRO A 373 -6.93 -39.36 -8.28
C PRO A 373 -5.53 -39.98 -8.12
N GLN A 374 -5.42 -41.30 -8.30
CA GLN A 374 -4.15 -42.02 -8.22
C GLN A 374 -3.11 -41.54 -9.24
N MET A 375 -3.52 -41.24 -10.47
CA MET A 375 -2.62 -40.68 -11.48
C MET A 375 -2.10 -39.31 -11.05
N GLY A 376 -2.97 -38.46 -10.51
CA GLY A 376 -2.59 -37.15 -9.96
C GLY A 376 -1.59 -37.26 -8.81
N GLU A 377 -1.77 -38.23 -7.92
CA GLU A 377 -0.81 -38.51 -6.83
C GLU A 377 0.57 -38.92 -7.36
N ILE A 378 0.62 -39.81 -8.36
CA ILE A 378 1.88 -40.27 -8.97
C ILE A 378 2.57 -39.10 -9.69
N LEU A 379 1.84 -38.34 -10.51
CA LEU A 379 2.39 -37.13 -11.15
C LEU A 379 2.95 -36.14 -10.13
N GLY A 380 2.22 -35.90 -9.04
CA GLY A 380 2.67 -35.04 -7.95
C GLY A 380 3.94 -35.55 -7.27
N LEU A 381 4.06 -36.86 -7.05
CA LEU A 381 5.26 -37.48 -6.48
C LEU A 381 6.45 -37.38 -7.43
N LEU A 382 6.27 -37.70 -8.71
CA LEU A 382 7.32 -37.58 -9.73
C LEU A 382 7.78 -36.12 -9.87
N GLN A 383 6.85 -35.17 -9.85
CA GLN A 383 7.18 -33.75 -9.88
C GLN A 383 8.00 -33.33 -8.65
N LYS A 384 7.68 -33.84 -7.45
CA LYS A 384 8.50 -33.61 -6.25
C LYS A 384 9.92 -34.14 -6.40
N HIS A 385 10.11 -35.35 -6.92
CA HIS A 385 11.45 -35.89 -7.18
C HIS A 385 12.22 -35.08 -8.23
N TRP A 386 11.54 -34.67 -9.31
CA TRP A 386 12.14 -33.83 -10.34
C TRP A 386 12.59 -32.47 -9.78
N VAL A 387 11.74 -31.79 -9.01
CA VAL A 387 12.12 -30.53 -8.33
C VAL A 387 13.27 -30.77 -7.36
N ALA A 388 13.25 -31.83 -6.55
CA ALA A 388 14.31 -32.17 -5.61
C ALA A 388 15.66 -32.44 -6.30
N SER A 389 15.64 -32.99 -7.52
CA SER A 389 16.83 -33.19 -8.36
C SER A 389 17.37 -31.92 -9.02
N ASP A 390 16.88 -30.74 -8.64
CA ASP A 390 17.17 -29.47 -9.31
C ASP A 390 16.85 -29.53 -10.81
N PHE A 391 15.70 -30.12 -11.13
CA PHE A 391 15.18 -30.27 -12.49
C PHE A 391 16.03 -31.13 -13.44
N SER A 392 17.00 -31.89 -12.91
CA SER A 392 17.94 -32.70 -13.71
C SER A 392 17.40 -34.07 -14.14
N LEU A 393 16.41 -34.64 -13.44
CA LEU A 393 15.84 -35.94 -13.81
C LEU A 393 15.19 -35.92 -15.20
N SER A 394 15.63 -36.83 -16.07
CA SER A 394 15.08 -36.99 -17.41
C SER A 394 13.70 -37.65 -17.39
N ARG A 395 12.96 -37.51 -18.50
CA ARG A 395 11.67 -38.19 -18.69
C ARG A 395 11.77 -39.69 -18.42
N ASN A 396 12.81 -40.36 -18.93
CA ASN A 396 12.99 -41.80 -18.78
C ASN A 396 13.25 -42.20 -17.32
N ALA A 397 14.07 -41.40 -16.60
CA ALA A 397 14.33 -41.66 -15.19
C ALA A 397 13.06 -41.50 -14.33
N LEU A 398 12.20 -40.54 -14.66
CA LEU A 398 10.92 -40.33 -13.98
C LEU A 398 9.90 -41.43 -14.30
N LEU A 399 9.85 -41.93 -15.53
CA LEU A 399 8.97 -43.04 -15.88
C LEU A 399 9.38 -44.36 -15.20
N ALA A 400 10.68 -44.62 -15.08
CA ALA A 400 11.18 -45.77 -14.32
C ALA A 400 10.83 -45.69 -12.81
N LEU A 401 10.77 -44.48 -12.24
CA LEU A 401 10.26 -44.27 -10.87
C LEU A 401 8.74 -44.49 -10.79
N ALA A 402 8.00 -44.15 -11.85
CA ALA A 402 6.56 -44.34 -11.93
C ALA A 402 6.17 -45.81 -11.96
N GLU A 403 6.87 -46.63 -12.75
CA GLU A 403 6.68 -48.09 -12.83
C GLU A 403 6.85 -48.74 -11.45
N LYS A 404 7.96 -48.45 -10.75
CA LYS A 404 8.19 -48.96 -9.39
C LYS A 404 7.08 -48.58 -8.41
N GLN A 405 6.48 -47.40 -8.55
CA GLN A 405 5.39 -46.92 -7.69
C GLN A 405 4.03 -47.53 -8.05
N ALA A 406 3.79 -47.81 -9.34
CA ALA A 406 2.59 -48.49 -9.81
C ALA A 406 2.56 -49.95 -9.32
N ASP A 407 3.70 -50.64 -9.41
CA ASP A 407 3.87 -52.02 -8.93
C ASP A 407 3.63 -52.12 -7.41
N LEU A 408 4.28 -51.26 -6.62
CA LEU A 408 4.11 -51.20 -5.15
C LEU A 408 2.67 -50.90 -4.68
N LYS A 409 1.87 -50.20 -5.49
CA LYS A 409 0.46 -49.92 -5.17
C LYS A 409 -0.50 -51.02 -5.67
N SER A 410 -0.12 -51.78 -6.70
CA SER A 410 -0.88 -52.95 -7.15
C SER A 410 -0.84 -54.12 -6.15
N GLU A 411 0.20 -54.18 -5.31
CA GLU A 411 0.37 -55.19 -4.26
C GLU A 411 -0.36 -54.88 -2.93
N LYS A 412 -0.92 -53.67 -2.74
CA LYS A 412 -1.72 -53.37 -1.53
C LYS A 412 -3.16 -53.89 -1.70
N PRO A 413 -3.65 -54.81 -0.84
CA PRO A 413 -5.01 -55.31 -0.94
C PRO A 413 -6.00 -54.17 -0.67
N LYS A 414 -7.07 -54.09 -1.49
CA LYS A 414 -8.21 -53.19 -1.24
C LYS A 414 -8.80 -53.52 0.14
N PRO A 415 -9.11 -52.53 1.01
CA PRO A 415 -9.92 -52.80 2.18
C PRO A 415 -11.25 -53.39 1.71
N GLY A 416 -11.57 -54.58 2.19
CA GLY A 416 -12.71 -55.36 1.76
C GLY A 416 -14.01 -54.55 1.85
N LYS A 417 -14.77 -54.55 0.75
CA LYS A 417 -16.19 -54.21 0.80
C LYS A 417 -16.85 -55.21 1.74
N ASN A 418 -17.54 -54.71 2.76
CA ASN A 418 -18.44 -55.50 3.61
C ASN A 418 -19.33 -56.39 2.73
N ALA A 419 -19.15 -57.71 2.85
CA ALA A 419 -20.17 -58.66 2.47
C ALA A 419 -21.26 -58.56 3.54
N GLY A 420 -22.42 -58.05 3.13
CA GLY A 420 -23.65 -58.33 3.85
C GLY A 420 -24.06 -59.75 3.51
N ASP A 421 -24.21 -60.57 4.54
CA ASP A 421 -25.07 -61.75 4.60
C ASP A 421 -25.55 -61.82 6.05
N SER A 422 -26.79 -61.45 6.33
CA SER A 422 -27.97 -62.32 6.25
C SER A 422 -27.84 -63.51 7.20
N PHE A 423 -28.40 -63.35 8.40
CA PHE A 423 -28.78 -64.45 9.28
C PHE A 423 -30.23 -64.20 9.69
N ASP A 424 -31.15 -64.91 9.03
CA ASP A 424 -32.48 -65.24 9.55
C ASP A 424 -32.37 -66.56 10.31
N ALA A 425 -32.78 -66.55 11.58
CA ALA A 425 -33.52 -67.60 12.30
C ALA A 425 -33.98 -67.07 13.66
#